data_AF-A0A9P0KEY2-F1
#
_entry.id   AF-A0A9P0KEY2-F1
#
_cell.length_a   1.000
_cell.length_b   1.000
_cell.length_c   1.000
_cell.angle_alpha   90.00
_cell.angle_beta   90.00
_cell.angle_gamma   90.00
#
_symmetry.space_group_name_H-M   'P 1'
#
loop_
_entity.id
_entity.type
_entity.pdbx_description
1 polymer ?
#
loop_
_entity_poly.entity_id
_entity_poly.type
_entity_poly.pdbx_seq_one_letter_code
_entity_poly.pdbx_strand_id
1 'polypeptide(L)'
;MGDFVEQKTCIKFCLRNEYSCADTSKMLRKAFGDQTMPQKNIHKWYNEFKAGQERVEDERRSGRPSTSTDEDHVQQIKDVVLENRRLTIRDIAWLSPNHCEG
;
A
#
# COMPACT_ATOMS: atom_id res chain seq x y z
N MET A 1 7.37 5.31 -11.59
CA MET A 1 6.46 5.36 -10.40
C MET A 1 6.33 6.76 -9.79
N GLY A 2 7.11 7.78 -10.21
CA GLY A 2 6.99 9.16 -9.71
C GLY A 2 5.78 9.94 -10.26
N ASP A 3 5.29 9.58 -11.43
CA ASP A 3 4.31 10.38 -12.20
C ASP A 3 2.91 10.41 -11.55
N PHE A 4 2.56 9.40 -10.74
CA PHE A 4 1.25 9.35 -10.08
C PHE A 4 1.14 10.32 -8.89
N VAL A 5 2.22 10.52 -8.13
CA VAL A 5 2.23 11.44 -6.98
C VAL A 5 2.13 12.88 -7.48
N GLU A 6 2.84 13.20 -8.57
CA GLU A 6 2.77 14.51 -9.22
C GLU A 6 1.35 14.80 -9.73
N GLN A 7 0.75 13.87 -10.48
CA GLN A 7 -0.61 14.04 -10.98
C GLN A 7 -1.66 14.18 -9.86
N LYS A 8 -1.55 13.41 -8.76
CA LYS A 8 -2.42 13.58 -7.59
C LYS A 8 -2.24 14.97 -6.94
N THR A 9 -1.02 15.48 -6.89
CA THR A 9 -0.74 16.84 -6.40
C THR A 9 -1.41 17.89 -7.28
N CYS A 10 -1.36 17.72 -8.60
CA CYS A 10 -2.08 18.59 -9.53
C CYS A 10 -3.60 18.54 -9.32
N ILE A 11 -4.19 17.37 -9.06
CA ILE A 11 -5.63 17.25 -8.73
C ILE A 11 -5.95 18.06 -7.48
N LYS A 12 -5.16 17.91 -6.41
CA LYS A 12 -5.34 18.65 -5.16
C LYS A 12 -5.21 20.16 -5.37
N PHE A 13 -4.25 20.59 -6.19
CA PHE A 13 -4.08 21.98 -6.57
C PHE A 13 -5.31 22.51 -7.33
N CYS A 14 -5.80 21.78 -8.34
CA CYS A 14 -6.97 22.17 -9.11
C CYS A 14 -8.23 22.29 -8.23
N LEU A 15 -8.43 21.37 -7.30
CA LEU A 15 -9.54 21.42 -6.34
C LEU A 15 -9.48 22.68 -5.45
N ARG A 16 -8.29 23.05 -4.96
CA ARG A 16 -8.10 24.28 -4.15
C ARG A 16 -8.35 25.57 -4.94
N ASN A 17 -8.23 25.51 -6.27
CA ASN A 17 -8.58 26.60 -7.18
C ASN A 17 -10.03 26.49 -7.69
N GLU A 18 -10.87 25.65 -7.07
CA GLU A 18 -12.29 25.49 -7.38
C GLU A 18 -12.58 25.00 -8.82
N TYR A 19 -11.58 24.43 -9.50
CA TYR A 19 -11.80 23.80 -10.81
C TYR A 19 -12.63 22.54 -10.67
N SER A 20 -13.55 22.33 -11.61
CA SER A 20 -14.35 21.11 -11.66
C SER A 20 -13.47 19.88 -11.93
N CYS A 21 -13.97 18.68 -11.57
CA CYS A 21 -13.30 17.43 -11.90
C CYS A 21 -13.10 17.25 -13.42
N ALA A 22 -14.05 17.71 -14.22
CA ALA A 22 -13.98 17.66 -15.67
C ALA A 22 -12.85 18.55 -16.23
N ASP A 23 -12.69 19.76 -15.69
CA ASP A 23 -11.63 20.67 -16.11
C ASP A 23 -10.27 20.20 -15.63
N THR A 24 -10.20 19.67 -14.40
CA THR A 24 -9.00 19.03 -13.86
C THR A 24 -8.53 17.87 -14.76
N SER A 25 -9.45 17.03 -15.24
CA SER A 25 -9.15 15.93 -16.17
C SER A 25 -8.60 16.44 -17.51
N LYS A 26 -9.15 17.53 -18.04
CA LYS A 26 -8.63 18.16 -19.27
C LYS A 26 -7.23 18.74 -19.06
N MET A 27 -7.00 19.41 -17.93
CA MET A 27 -5.69 19.99 -17.58
C MET A 27 -4.63 18.91 -17.40
N LEU A 28 -4.95 17.83 -16.70
CA LEU A 28 -4.07 16.67 -16.56
C LEU A 28 -3.70 16.07 -17.91
N ARG A 29 -4.70 15.84 -18.78
CA ARG A 29 -4.45 15.30 -20.12
C ARG A 29 -3.56 16.21 -20.96
N LYS A 30 -3.73 17.53 -20.82
CA LYS A 30 -2.88 18.51 -21.52
C LYS A 30 -1.44 18.50 -20.99
N ALA A 31 -1.24 18.31 -19.69
CA ALA A 31 0.08 18.33 -19.06
C ALA A 31 0.86 17.01 -19.22
N PHE A 32 0.18 15.87 -19.02
CA PHE A 32 0.81 14.54 -18.95
C PHE A 32 0.56 13.67 -20.18
N GLY A 33 -0.32 14.08 -21.10
CA GLY A 33 -0.60 13.35 -22.34
C GLY A 33 -1.04 11.91 -22.07
N ASP A 34 -0.39 10.96 -22.74
CA ASP A 34 -0.68 9.52 -22.62
C ASP A 34 -0.29 8.91 -21.26
N GLN A 35 0.55 9.59 -20.47
CA GLN A 35 0.91 9.17 -19.11
C GLN A 35 -0.13 9.60 -18.07
N THR A 36 -1.21 10.27 -18.51
CA THR A 36 -2.28 10.70 -17.61
C THR A 36 -3.00 9.50 -17.02
N MET A 37 -3.23 9.54 -15.71
CA MET A 37 -3.97 8.49 -15.03
C MET A 37 -5.39 8.34 -15.59
N PRO A 38 -5.97 7.12 -15.55
CA PRO A 38 -7.32 6.89 -16.05
C PRO A 38 -8.34 7.82 -15.41
N GLN A 39 -9.34 8.26 -16.17
CA GLN A 39 -10.37 9.19 -15.70
C GLN A 39 -11.08 8.71 -14.42
N LYS A 40 -11.29 7.40 -14.28
CA LYS A 40 -11.83 6.79 -13.05
C LYS A 40 -10.98 7.10 -11.81
N ASN A 41 -9.66 7.09 -11.95
CA ASN A 41 -8.72 7.40 -10.86
C ASN A 41 -8.73 8.90 -10.56
N ILE A 42 -8.78 9.76 -11.59
CA ILE A 42 -8.92 11.22 -11.40
C ILE A 42 -10.17 11.52 -10.56
N HIS A 43 -11.31 10.93 -10.92
CA HIS A 43 -12.57 11.11 -10.20
C HIS A 43 -12.49 10.62 -8.76
N LYS A 44 -11.88 9.43 -8.54
CA LYS A 44 -11.67 8.87 -7.20
C LYS A 44 -10.87 9.85 -6.32
N TRP A 45 -9.69 10.26 -6.77
CA TRP A 45 -8.82 11.17 -6.03
C TRP A 45 -9.46 12.53 -5.82
N TYR A 46 -10.14 13.08 -6.83
CA TYR A 46 -10.84 14.35 -6.71
C TYR A 46 -11.91 14.30 -5.60
N ASN A 47 -12.67 13.22 -5.50
CA ASN A 47 -13.67 13.03 -4.44
C ASN A 47 -13.02 12.82 -3.06
N GLU A 48 -11.93 12.06 -2.98
CA GLU A 48 -11.17 11.85 -1.73
C GLU A 48 -10.59 13.18 -1.21
N PHE A 49 -9.98 13.99 -2.08
CA PHE A 49 -9.50 15.33 -1.73
C PHE A 49 -10.65 16.25 -1.32
N LYS A 50 -11.79 16.19 -1.99
CA LYS A 50 -13.00 16.96 -1.62
C LYS A 50 -13.58 16.54 -0.27
N ALA A 51 -13.43 15.27 0.10
CA ALA A 51 -13.81 14.73 1.40
C ALA A 51 -12.82 15.07 2.53
N GLY A 52 -11.75 15.83 2.23
CA GLY A 52 -10.76 16.28 3.22
C GLY A 52 -9.57 15.34 3.42
N GLN A 53 -9.40 14.29 2.61
CA GLN A 53 -8.19 13.50 2.65
C GLN A 53 -7.03 14.27 2.00
N GLU A 54 -6.04 14.70 2.79
CA GLU A 54 -4.95 15.54 2.29
C GLU A 54 -3.70 14.77 1.82
N ARG A 55 -3.61 13.46 2.08
CA ARG A 55 -2.44 12.64 1.76
C ARG A 55 -2.37 12.32 0.27
N VAL A 56 -1.26 12.67 -0.35
CA VAL A 56 -0.96 12.41 -1.77
C VAL A 56 -0.21 11.07 -1.92
N GLU A 57 0.59 10.72 -0.91
CA GLU A 57 1.31 9.46 -0.83
C GLU A 57 0.33 8.31 -0.56
N ASP A 58 0.57 7.17 -1.21
CA ASP A 58 -0.11 5.93 -0.81
C ASP A 58 0.31 5.64 0.64
N GLU A 59 -0.66 5.38 1.53
CA GLU A 59 -0.34 4.82 2.84
C GLU A 59 0.48 3.56 2.63
N ARG A 60 1.46 3.31 3.52
CA ARG A 60 2.23 2.07 3.50
C ARG A 60 1.23 0.93 3.42
N ARG A 61 1.17 0.26 2.28
CA ARG A 61 0.37 -0.94 2.13
C ARG A 61 0.88 -1.89 3.19
N SER A 62 0.05 -2.22 4.16
CA SER A 62 0.26 -3.41 4.96
C SER A 62 0.17 -4.58 3.98
N GLY A 63 1.32 -4.95 3.41
CA GLY A 63 1.46 -6.30 2.87
C GLY A 63 1.14 -7.29 3.98
N ARG A 64 0.76 -8.52 3.63
CA ARG A 64 0.64 -9.58 4.64
C ARG A 64 1.97 -9.61 5.41
N PRO A 65 1.97 -9.37 6.74
CA PRO A 65 3.19 -9.49 7.52
C PRO A 65 3.76 -10.88 7.27
N SER A 66 4.99 -10.95 6.79
CA SER A 66 5.70 -12.22 6.72
C SER A 66 6.04 -12.59 8.16
N THR A 67 5.17 -13.38 8.78
CA THR A 67 5.38 -13.93 10.13
C THR A 67 6.56 -14.91 10.18
N SER A 68 7.16 -15.25 9.03
CA SER A 68 8.40 -16.04 8.97
C SER A 68 9.66 -15.25 9.35
N THR A 69 9.60 -13.92 9.28
CA THR A 69 10.75 -13.00 9.51
C THR A 69 10.54 -12.07 10.69
N ASP A 70 9.44 -12.23 11.43
CA ASP A 70 9.16 -11.44 12.62
C ASP A 70 10.11 -11.86 13.75
N GLU A 71 10.75 -10.88 14.40
CA GLU A 71 11.82 -11.14 15.38
C GLU A 71 11.31 -11.92 16.58
N ASP A 72 10.07 -11.64 17.02
CA ASP A 72 9.42 -12.32 18.14
C ASP A 72 9.20 -13.81 17.82
N HIS A 73 8.70 -14.12 16.62
CA HIS A 73 8.52 -15.50 16.16
C HIS A 73 9.86 -16.23 15.96
N VAL A 74 10.88 -15.54 15.45
CA VAL A 74 12.24 -16.11 15.32
C VAL A 74 12.82 -16.44 16.69
N GLN A 75 12.62 -15.57 17.69
CA GLN A 75 13.10 -15.81 19.04
C GLN A 75 12.38 -16.99 19.69
N GLN A 76 11.07 -17.07 19.55
CA GLN A 76 10.28 -18.20 20.07
C GLN A 76 10.73 -19.54 19.49
N ILE A 77 11.00 -19.61 18.18
CA ILE A 77 11.52 -20.83 17.53
C ILE A 77 12.92 -21.18 18.07
N LYS A 78 13.80 -20.18 18.24
CA LYS A 78 15.14 -20.38 18.80
C LYS A 78 15.08 -20.96 20.21
N ASP A 79 14.21 -20.43 21.07
CA ASP A 79 14.07 -20.88 22.46
C ASP A 79 13.59 -22.33 22.51
N VAL A 80 12.59 -22.69 21.71
CA VAL A 80 12.06 -24.07 21.63
C VAL A 80 13.10 -25.07 21.11
N VAL A 81 13.92 -24.68 20.12
CA VAL A 81 15.01 -25.52 19.60
C VAL A 81 16.14 -25.69 20.63
N LEU A 82 16.42 -24.65 21.43
CA LEU A 82 17.40 -24.71 22.52
C LEU A 82 16.93 -25.61 23.66
N GLU A 83 15.65 -25.55 24.01
CA GLU A 83 15.04 -26.42 25.03
C GLU A 83 14.95 -27.88 24.60
N ASN A 84 14.66 -28.16 23.33
CA ASN A 84 14.54 -29.52 22.82
C ASN A 84 15.29 -29.73 21.49
N ARG A 85 16.56 -30.14 21.60
CA ARG A 85 17.42 -30.46 20.45
C ARG A 85 16.98 -31.66 19.60
N ARG A 86 15.92 -32.39 19.99
CA ARG A 86 15.39 -33.54 19.22
C ARG A 86 14.31 -33.13 18.21
N LEU A 87 13.92 -31.86 18.17
CA LEU A 87 12.93 -31.36 17.23
C LEU A 87 13.46 -31.44 15.80
N THR A 88 12.64 -31.99 14.91
CA THR A 88 12.93 -32.02 13.48
C THR A 88 12.45 -30.74 12.82
N ILE A 89 12.94 -30.45 11.60
CA ILE A 89 12.47 -29.31 10.80
C ILE A 89 10.95 -29.36 10.60
N ARG A 90 10.37 -30.57 10.52
CA ARG A 90 8.92 -30.75 10.41
C ARG A 90 8.20 -30.30 11.67
N ASP A 91 8.71 -30.63 12.84
CA ASP A 91 8.16 -30.22 14.15
C ASP A 91 8.24 -28.70 14.33
N ILE A 92 9.34 -28.09 13.89
CA ILE A 92 9.52 -26.63 13.91
C ILE A 92 8.54 -25.93 12.96
N ALA A 93 8.26 -26.52 11.79
CA ALA A 93 7.29 -25.97 10.85
C ALA A 93 5.86 -25.92 11.42
N TRP A 94 5.49 -26.85 12.31
CA TRP A 94 4.20 -26.83 13.02
C TRP A 94 4.06 -25.67 14.02
N LEU A 95 5.18 -25.14 14.49
CA LEU A 95 5.21 -23.99 15.40
C LEU A 95 5.07 -22.65 14.65
N SER A 96 5.08 -22.67 13.31
CA SER A 96 4.91 -21.46 12.52
C SER A 96 3.43 -21.06 12.43
N PRO A 97 3.08 -19.77 12.65
CA PRO A 97 1.70 -19.29 12.57
C PRO A 97 1.03 -19.44 11.20
N ASN A 98 1.77 -19.86 10.16
CA ASN A 98 1.26 -20.03 8.79
C ASN A 98 0.83 -21.47 8.47
N HIS A 99 0.69 -22.36 9.47
CA HIS A 99 0.05 -23.65 9.23
C HIS A 99 -1.44 -23.44 8.91
N CYS A 100 -1.74 -23.30 7.62
CA CYS A 100 -3.10 -23.43 7.11
C CYS A 100 -3.44 -24.93 7.12
N GLU A 101 -4.30 -25.34 8.05
CA GLU A 101 -5.02 -26.60 7.92
C GLU A 101 -5.83 -26.54 6.61
N GLY A 102 -5.53 -27.47 5.71
CA GLY A 102 -6.31 -27.72 4.50
C GLY A 102 -7.48 -28.64 4.77
#